data_AF-A0A1S3LC53-F1
#
_entry.id   AF-A0A1S3LC53-F1
#
_cell.length_a   1.000
_cell.length_b   1.000
_cell.length_c   1.000
_cell.angle_alpha   90.00
_cell.angle_beta   90.00
_cell.angle_gamma   90.00
#
_symmetry.space_group_name_H-M   'P 1'
#
loop_
_entity.id
_entity.type
_entity.pdbx_description
1 polymer ?
#
loop_
_entity_poly.entity_id
_entity_poly.type
_entity_poly.pdbx_seq_one_letter_code
_entity_poly.pdbx_strand_id
1 'polypeptide(L)'
;FVLVFSATNAAHEEVIDVILASLAKSASFLEQEHRNINLDGVVGYTILQAELKEAVRTWPHTDPLSWSQRTATVTLVKRLDQSLAKAVTELEKTDPKYYREFEPLLIWTFWSVPHEWSSTDPSLAYSSGRTMECYDETQSDKCMTLLLGTWYTQKSN
;
A
#
# COMPACT_ATOMS: atom_id res chain seq x y z
N PHE A 1 11.00 -11.87 33.05
CA PHE A 1 9.94 -11.68 32.03
C PHE A 1 9.68 -10.20 31.71
N VAL A 2 9.53 -9.30 32.68
CA VAL A 2 9.29 -7.85 32.42
C VAL A 2 10.38 -7.15 31.60
N LEU A 3 11.67 -7.41 31.88
CA LEU A 3 12.79 -6.75 31.19
C LEU A 3 12.93 -7.09 29.70
N VAL A 4 12.50 -8.29 29.30
CA VAL A 4 12.61 -8.74 27.89
C VAL A 4 11.53 -8.06 27.03
N PHE A 5 10.31 -7.90 27.55
CA PHE A 5 9.22 -7.20 26.86
C PHE A 5 9.49 -5.69 26.66
N SER A 6 10.13 -5.03 27.64
CA SER A 6 10.47 -3.61 27.52
C SER A 6 11.55 -3.35 26.47
N ALA A 7 12.57 -4.21 26.38
CA ALA A 7 13.63 -4.08 25.39
C ALA A 7 13.14 -4.31 23.96
N THR A 8 12.22 -5.26 23.75
CA THR A 8 11.60 -5.49 22.43
C THR A 8 10.72 -4.33 21.99
N ASN A 9 9.99 -3.71 22.92
CA ASN A 9 9.16 -2.55 22.62
C ASN A 9 9.98 -1.32 22.23
N ALA A 10 11.08 -1.05 22.93
CA ALA A 10 11.98 0.07 22.61
C ALA A 10 12.65 -0.10 21.24
N ALA A 11 13.11 -1.32 20.91
CA ALA A 11 13.68 -1.61 19.59
C ALA A 11 12.64 -1.49 18.46
N HIS A 12 11.40 -1.91 18.72
CA HIS A 12 10.30 -1.75 17.77
C HIS A 12 9.92 -0.28 17.55
N GLU A 13 9.94 0.53 18.61
CA GLU A 13 9.72 1.98 18.53
C GLU A 13 10.79 2.66 17.66
N GLU A 14 12.06 2.34 17.86
CA GLU A 14 13.18 2.87 17.06
C GLU A 14 13.05 2.51 15.57
N VAL A 15 12.63 1.28 15.25
CA VAL A 15 12.40 0.86 13.86
C VAL A 15 11.28 1.66 13.20
N ILE A 16 10.16 1.88 13.91
CA ILE A 16 9.05 2.69 13.38
C ILE A 16 9.50 4.13 13.14
N ASP A 17 10.27 4.72 14.05
CA ASP A 17 10.78 6.08 13.88
C ASP A 17 11.70 6.19 12.65
N VAL A 18 12.57 5.21 12.43
CA VAL A 18 13.44 5.15 11.23
C VAL A 18 12.60 5.01 9.95
N ILE A 19 11.57 4.16 9.97
CA ILE A 19 10.64 4.01 8.84
C ILE A 19 9.94 5.33 8.58
N LEU A 20 9.31 5.95 9.58
CA LEU A 20 8.59 7.21 9.44
C LEU A 20 9.50 8.35 8.96
N ALA A 21 10.74 8.43 9.45
CA ALA A 21 11.72 9.41 8.96
C ALA A 21 12.07 9.18 7.48
N SER A 22 12.23 7.92 7.07
CA SER A 22 12.52 7.55 5.68
C SER A 22 11.34 7.88 4.75
N LEU A 23 10.11 7.56 5.18
CA LEU A 23 8.90 7.90 4.45
C LEU A 23 8.67 9.41 4.38
N ALA A 24 8.99 10.15 5.44
CA ALA A 24 8.93 11.61 5.45
C ALA A 24 9.90 12.24 4.45
N LYS A 25 11.10 11.66 4.29
CA LYS A 25 12.06 12.06 3.25
C LYS A 25 11.53 11.75 1.85
N SER A 26 10.90 10.60 1.67
CA SER A 26 10.22 10.23 0.42
C SER A 26 9.08 11.21 0.08
N ALA A 27 8.25 11.60 1.05
CA ALA A 27 7.21 12.61 0.83
C ALA A 27 7.81 13.99 0.48
N SER A 28 8.95 14.37 1.08
CA SER A 28 9.66 15.59 0.68
C SER A 28 10.17 15.56 -0.75
N PHE A 29 10.58 14.38 -1.25
CA PHE A 29 10.93 14.23 -2.66
C PHE A 29 9.70 14.46 -3.55
N LEU A 30 8.56 13.84 -3.25
CA LEU A 30 7.32 14.09 -3.98
C LEU A 30 6.91 15.57 -3.96
N GLU A 31 7.00 16.24 -2.80
CA GLU A 31 6.71 17.67 -2.67
C GLU A 31 7.53 18.54 -3.64
N GLN A 32 8.79 18.18 -3.86
CA GLN A 32 9.72 18.89 -4.73
C GLN A 32 9.50 18.52 -6.21
N GLU A 33 9.34 17.22 -6.50
CA GLU A 33 9.33 16.66 -7.84
C GLU A 33 7.94 16.35 -8.39
N HIS A 34 6.86 16.77 -7.73
CA HIS A 34 5.47 16.51 -8.15
C HIS A 34 5.16 16.88 -9.60
N ARG A 35 5.93 17.77 -10.23
CA ARG A 35 5.75 18.14 -11.64
C ARG A 35 6.44 17.22 -12.64
N ASN A 36 7.45 16.50 -12.19
CA ASN A 36 8.31 15.65 -13.02
C ASN A 36 8.10 14.16 -12.74
N ILE A 37 7.28 13.83 -11.74
CA ILE A 37 7.00 12.45 -11.38
C ILE A 37 6.12 11.79 -12.45
N ASN A 38 6.47 10.56 -12.81
CA ASN A 38 5.71 9.76 -13.77
C ASN A 38 4.53 9.05 -13.08
N LEU A 39 3.67 8.40 -13.88
CA LEU A 39 2.53 7.63 -13.37
C LEU A 39 2.95 6.61 -12.30
N ASP A 40 3.99 5.82 -12.54
CA ASP A 40 4.44 4.78 -11.61
C ASP A 40 4.77 5.37 -10.23
N GLY A 41 5.41 6.53 -10.22
CA GLY A 41 5.67 7.29 -9.01
C GLY A 41 4.38 7.76 -8.34
N VAL A 42 3.44 8.35 -9.10
CA VAL A 42 2.14 8.78 -8.54
C VAL A 42 1.40 7.59 -7.93
N VAL A 43 1.30 6.46 -8.64
CA VAL A 43 0.65 5.24 -8.14
C VAL A 43 1.35 4.73 -6.88
N GLY A 44 2.68 4.65 -6.88
CA GLY A 44 3.45 4.24 -5.70
C GLY A 44 3.20 5.10 -4.47
N TYR A 45 3.10 6.43 -4.64
CA TYR A 45 2.75 7.34 -3.56
C TYR A 45 1.28 7.23 -3.14
N THR A 46 0.36 6.93 -4.05
CA THR A 46 -1.05 6.66 -3.73
C THR A 46 -1.19 5.38 -2.89
N ILE A 47 -0.42 4.33 -3.19
CA ILE A 47 -0.35 3.11 -2.37
C ILE A 47 0.19 3.46 -0.98
N LEU A 48 1.30 4.20 -0.89
CA LEU A 48 1.85 4.66 0.40
C LEU A 48 0.82 5.45 1.23
N GLN A 49 0.06 6.32 0.58
CA GLN A 49 -1.02 7.07 1.23
C GLN A 49 -2.11 6.15 1.79
N ALA A 50 -2.50 5.10 1.05
CA ALA A 50 -3.48 4.12 1.52
C ALA A 50 -2.96 3.34 2.74
N GLU A 51 -1.73 2.83 2.68
CA GLU A 51 -1.09 2.09 3.78
C GLU A 51 -0.98 2.94 5.05
N LEU A 52 -0.58 4.21 4.94
CA LEU A 52 -0.47 5.10 6.10
C LEU A 52 -1.84 5.48 6.68
N LYS A 53 -2.87 5.65 5.83
CA LYS A 53 -4.25 5.87 6.29
C LYS A 53 -4.76 4.65 7.05
N GLU A 54 -4.46 3.45 6.56
CA GLU A 54 -4.84 2.21 7.21
C GLU A 54 -4.10 2.00 8.54
N ALA A 55 -2.80 2.28 8.59
CA ALA A 55 -2.02 2.24 9.83
C ALA A 55 -2.60 3.19 10.90
N VAL A 56 -2.97 4.42 10.52
CA VAL A 56 -3.64 5.37 11.44
C VAL A 56 -4.98 4.86 11.95
N ARG A 57 -5.70 4.07 11.13
CA ARG A 57 -7.01 3.49 11.45
C ARG A 57 -6.90 2.28 12.38
N THR A 58 -5.92 1.40 12.16
CA THR A 58 -5.81 0.12 12.87
C THR A 58 -4.92 0.17 14.11
N TRP A 59 -4.00 1.12 14.20
CA TRP A 59 -3.10 1.22 15.35
C TRP A 59 -3.87 1.40 16.66
N PRO A 60 -3.63 0.52 17.66
CA PRO A 60 -4.46 0.52 18.86
C PRO A 60 -4.27 1.82 19.63
N HIS A 61 -5.36 2.37 20.15
CA HIS A 61 -5.31 3.58 20.98
C HIS A 61 -4.72 3.34 22.38
N THR A 62 -4.37 2.09 22.67
CA THR A 62 -3.97 1.59 24.00
C THR A 62 -2.65 0.82 23.98
N ASP A 63 -1.95 0.71 22.84
CA ASP A 63 -0.64 0.04 22.69
C ASP A 63 0.52 1.07 22.68
N PRO A 64 1.79 0.67 22.93
CA PRO A 64 2.90 1.57 23.21
C PRO A 64 3.47 2.26 21.96
N LEU A 65 2.69 2.40 20.88
CA LEU A 65 3.02 3.36 19.84
C LEU A 65 2.93 4.74 20.49
N SER A 66 4.07 5.42 20.61
CA SER A 66 4.09 6.73 21.23
C SER A 66 3.18 7.66 20.42
N TRP A 67 2.34 8.45 21.10
CA TRP A 67 1.42 9.40 20.46
C TRP A 67 2.11 10.27 19.39
N SER A 68 3.42 10.50 19.55
CA SER A 68 4.36 11.05 18.56
C SER A 68 4.35 10.34 17.22
N GLN A 69 4.47 9.01 17.17
CA GLN A 69 4.50 8.22 15.93
C GLN A 69 3.18 8.32 15.18
N ARG A 70 2.07 8.22 15.90
CA ARG A 70 0.74 8.42 15.31
C ARG A 70 0.59 9.84 14.76
N THR A 71 1.02 10.84 15.51
CA THR A 71 0.99 12.25 15.09
C THR A 71 1.87 12.49 13.85
N ALA A 72 3.06 11.90 13.82
CA ALA A 72 3.96 11.96 12.67
C ALA A 72 3.34 11.28 11.43
N THR A 73 2.69 10.13 11.61
CA THR A 73 2.00 9.40 10.54
C THR A 73 0.83 10.21 9.99
N VAL A 74 -0.01 10.79 10.85
CA VAL A 74 -1.12 11.68 10.43
C VAL A 74 -0.60 12.91 9.68
N THR A 75 0.52 13.48 10.14
CA THR A 75 1.16 14.62 9.47
C THR A 75 1.67 14.22 8.09
N LEU A 76 2.26 13.03 7.97
CA LEU A 76 2.73 12.49 6.71
C LEU A 76 1.59 12.23 5.71
N VAL A 77 0.47 11.65 6.17
CA VAL A 77 -0.73 11.45 5.35
C VAL A 77 -1.21 12.78 4.76
N LYS A 78 -1.29 13.83 5.57
CA LYS A 78 -1.72 15.16 5.12
C LYS A 78 -0.78 15.75 4.06
N ARG A 79 0.53 15.55 4.22
CA ARG A 79 1.54 15.99 3.24
C ARG A 79 1.39 15.25 1.91
N LEU A 80 1.14 13.94 1.96
CA LEU A 80 0.88 13.12 0.78
C LEU A 80 -0.43 13.53 0.09
N ASP A 81 -1.53 13.73 0.83
CA ASP A 81 -2.82 14.19 0.28
C ASP A 81 -2.63 15.46 -0.59
N GLN A 82 -1.88 16.44 -0.07
CA GLN A 82 -1.65 17.70 -0.76
C GLN A 82 -0.73 17.57 -1.97
N SER A 83 0.31 16.74 -1.87
CA SER A 83 1.33 16.62 -2.91
C SER A 83 0.86 15.71 -4.06
N LEU A 84 0.14 14.64 -3.75
CA LEU A 84 -0.50 13.78 -4.74
C LEU A 84 -1.55 14.53 -5.55
N ALA A 85 -2.38 15.38 -4.92
CA ALA A 85 -3.36 16.19 -5.64
C ALA A 85 -2.69 17.07 -6.72
N LYS A 86 -1.52 17.65 -6.41
CA LYS A 86 -0.72 18.42 -7.36
C LYS A 86 -0.10 17.54 -8.46
N ALA A 87 0.46 16.39 -8.07
CA ALA A 87 1.10 15.46 -9.01
C ALA A 87 0.09 14.88 -10.00
N VAL A 88 -1.09 14.47 -9.53
CA VAL A 88 -2.19 13.97 -10.37
C VAL A 88 -2.66 15.06 -11.33
N THR A 89 -2.83 16.30 -10.84
CA THR A 89 -3.21 17.44 -11.70
C THR A 89 -2.16 17.70 -12.79
N GLU A 90 -0.87 17.52 -12.50
CA GLU A 90 0.18 17.70 -13.50
C GLU A 90 0.26 16.52 -14.48
N LEU A 91 0.06 15.29 -13.99
CA LEU A 91 -0.01 14.09 -14.82
C LEU A 91 -1.15 14.17 -15.83
N GLU A 92 -2.33 14.64 -15.41
CA GLU A 92 -3.47 14.83 -16.31
C GLU A 92 -3.15 15.79 -17.47
N LYS A 93 -2.33 16.82 -17.22
CA LYS A 93 -1.93 17.79 -18.25
C LYS A 93 -0.82 17.26 -19.15
N THR A 94 0.16 16.59 -18.57
CA THR A 94 1.38 16.18 -19.27
C THR A 94 1.19 14.88 -20.03
N ASP A 95 0.38 13.96 -19.51
CA ASP A 95 0.04 12.69 -20.15
C ASP A 95 -1.45 12.31 -19.96
N PRO A 96 -2.38 13.03 -20.63
CA PRO A 96 -3.82 12.84 -20.45
C PRO A 96 -4.31 11.47 -20.91
N LYS A 97 -3.62 10.83 -21.86
CA LYS A 97 -4.00 9.49 -22.33
C LYS A 97 -3.71 8.48 -21.23
N TYR A 98 -2.49 8.52 -20.69
CA TYR A 98 -2.05 7.60 -19.66
C TYR A 98 -2.78 7.84 -18.34
N TYR A 99 -3.08 9.09 -17.98
CA TYR A 99 -3.96 9.41 -16.85
C TYR A 99 -5.31 8.68 -16.94
N ARG A 100 -5.99 8.75 -18.10
CA ARG A 100 -7.34 8.15 -18.26
C ARG A 100 -7.34 6.63 -18.15
N GLU A 101 -6.29 5.98 -18.62
CA GLU A 101 -6.17 4.52 -18.56
C GLU A 101 -6.04 4.02 -17.11
N PHE A 102 -5.43 4.83 -16.23
CA PHE A 102 -5.09 4.44 -14.87
C PHE A 102 -5.75 5.27 -13.77
N GLU A 103 -6.67 6.19 -14.12
CA GLU A 103 -7.41 7.06 -13.19
C GLU A 103 -7.96 6.31 -11.96
N PRO A 104 -8.55 5.10 -12.07
CA PRO A 104 -9.03 4.37 -10.91
C PRO A 104 -7.93 4.06 -9.88
N LEU A 105 -6.70 3.80 -10.32
CA LEU A 105 -5.54 3.49 -9.45
C LEU A 105 -5.03 4.71 -8.69
N LEU A 106 -5.41 5.92 -9.12
CA LEU A 106 -4.96 7.18 -8.52
C LEU A 106 -5.81 7.59 -7.31
N ILE A 107 -6.88 6.85 -7.04
CA ILE A 107 -7.72 7.04 -5.86
C ILE A 107 -7.25 6.07 -4.77
N TRP A 108 -6.89 6.59 -3.60
CA TRP A 108 -6.36 5.77 -2.51
C TRP A 108 -7.30 4.64 -2.05
N THR A 109 -8.63 4.83 -2.14
CA THR A 109 -9.63 3.81 -1.77
C THR A 109 -9.63 2.62 -2.71
N PHE A 110 -9.04 2.73 -3.90
CA PHE A 110 -8.81 1.56 -4.76
C PHE A 110 -7.90 0.53 -4.07
N TRP A 111 -6.93 1.03 -3.30
CA TRP A 111 -5.92 0.21 -2.62
C TRP A 111 -6.31 -0.17 -1.19
N SER A 112 -7.45 0.29 -0.69
CA SER A 112 -7.94 -0.18 0.61
C SER A 112 -8.46 -1.60 0.48
N VAL A 113 -7.90 -2.52 1.26
CA VAL A 113 -8.40 -3.90 1.35
C VAL A 113 -9.73 -3.89 2.10
N PRO A 114 -10.84 -4.36 1.50
CA PRO A 114 -12.12 -4.47 2.19
C PRO A 114 -11.98 -5.31 3.46
N HIS A 115 -12.64 -4.91 4.54
CA HIS A 115 -12.55 -5.65 5.81
C HIS A 115 -13.00 -7.10 5.65
N GLU A 116 -13.94 -7.37 4.75
CA GLU A 116 -14.43 -8.70 4.40
C GLU A 116 -13.31 -9.61 3.89
N TRP A 117 -12.25 -9.05 3.32
CA TRP A 117 -11.09 -9.80 2.82
C TRP A 117 -10.03 -10.05 3.89
N SER A 118 -10.15 -9.43 5.08
CA SER A 118 -9.26 -9.66 6.22
C SER A 118 -9.56 -10.96 6.97
N SER A 119 -10.69 -11.62 6.66
CA SER A 119 -11.07 -12.91 7.22
C SER A 119 -11.29 -13.92 6.10
N THR A 120 -10.53 -15.02 6.12
CA THR A 120 -10.83 -16.20 5.29
C THR A 120 -11.48 -17.25 6.18
N ASP A 121 -12.47 -17.97 5.65
CA ASP A 121 -13.04 -19.13 6.34
C ASP A 121 -11.90 -20.12 6.67
N PRO A 122 -11.65 -20.43 7.96
CA PRO A 122 -10.56 -21.33 8.35
C PRO A 122 -10.70 -22.74 7.73
N SER A 123 -11.90 -23.14 7.31
CA SER A 123 -12.12 -24.40 6.59
C SER A 123 -11.58 -24.39 5.16
N LEU A 124 -11.38 -23.20 4.56
CA LEU A 124 -10.73 -23.01 3.28
C LEU A 124 -9.19 -22.92 3.41
N ALA A 125 -8.67 -22.78 4.63
CA ALA A 125 -7.23 -22.83 4.86
C ALA A 125 -6.72 -24.24 4.57
N TYR A 126 -5.77 -24.35 3.64
CA TYR A 126 -5.12 -25.63 3.33
C TYR A 126 -4.50 -26.21 4.60
N SER A 127 -4.75 -27.49 4.88
CA SER A 127 -4.02 -28.19 5.94
C SER A 127 -2.54 -28.19 5.60
N SER A 128 -1.71 -27.79 6.57
CA SER A 128 -0.26 -27.54 6.46
C SER A 128 0.61 -28.77 6.14
N GLY A 129 0.03 -29.82 5.54
CA GLY A 129 0.67 -31.11 5.29
C GLY A 129 0.46 -31.70 3.89
N ARG A 130 -0.05 -30.93 2.91
CA ARG A 130 -0.01 -31.40 1.52
C ARG A 130 1.39 -31.20 0.96
N THR A 131 1.98 -32.26 0.40
CA THR A 131 3.02 -32.14 -0.63
C THR A 131 2.37 -31.48 -1.85
N MET A 132 2.20 -30.17 -1.80
CA MET A 132 1.83 -29.39 -2.97
C MET A 132 3.04 -29.43 -3.89
N GLU A 133 2.88 -30.01 -5.08
CA GLU A 133 3.75 -29.67 -6.18
C GLU A 133 3.76 -28.14 -6.29
N CYS A 134 4.94 -27.53 -6.23
CA CYS A 134 5.07 -26.09 -6.36
C CYS A 134 4.36 -25.69 -7.66
N TYR A 135 3.47 -24.70 -7.58
CA TYR A 135 2.88 -24.11 -8.78
C TYR A 135 4.02 -23.62 -9.65
N ASP A 136 4.13 -24.18 -10.86
CA ASP A 136 5.00 -23.58 -11.86
C ASP A 136 4.44 -22.22 -12.29
N GLU A 137 5.31 -21.37 -12.82
CA GLU A 137 4.96 -20.02 -13.28
C GLU A 137 3.75 -20.05 -14.23
N THR A 138 3.68 -21.05 -15.12
CA THR A 138 2.59 -21.19 -16.09
C THR A 138 1.24 -21.46 -15.42
N GLN A 139 1.19 -22.27 -14.37
CA GLN A 139 -0.03 -22.55 -13.62
C GLN A 139 -0.43 -21.38 -12.73
N SER A 140 0.54 -20.69 -12.12
CA SER A 140 0.31 -19.46 -11.36
C SER A 140 -0.31 -18.37 -12.25
N ASP A 141 0.25 -18.15 -13.44
CA ASP A 141 -0.25 -17.14 -14.40
C ASP A 141 -1.67 -17.46 -14.89
N LYS A 142 -1.97 -18.73 -15.16
CA LYS A 142 -3.34 -19.17 -15.48
C LYS A 142 -4.32 -18.91 -14.34
N CYS A 143 -3.92 -19.18 -13.11
CA CYS A 143 -4.76 -18.92 -11.93
C CYS A 143 -5.03 -17.41 -11.78
N MET A 144 -3.97 -16.60 -11.86
CA MET A 144 -4.07 -15.14 -11.73
C MET A 144 -4.92 -14.53 -12.84
N THR A 145 -4.77 -14.97 -14.08
CA THR A 145 -5.57 -14.47 -15.21
C THR A 145 -7.04 -14.89 -15.13
N LEU A 146 -7.34 -16.08 -14.61
CA LEU A 146 -8.71 -16.51 -14.32
C LEU A 146 -9.33 -15.71 -13.17
N LEU A 147 -8.60 -15.56 -12.06
CA LEU A 147 -9.05 -14.84 -10.87
C LEU A 147 -9.33 -13.36 -11.17
N LEU A 148 -8.45 -12.72 -11.95
CA LEU A 148 -8.57 -11.31 -12.33
C LEU A 148 -9.50 -11.10 -13.54
N GLY A 149 -10.00 -12.18 -14.16
CA GLY A 149 -10.85 -12.10 -15.35
C GLY A 149 -10.16 -11.52 -16.59
N THR A 150 -8.83 -11.61 -16.67
CA THR A 150 -8.01 -11.04 -17.76
C THR A 150 -7.66 -12.05 -18.84
N TRP A 151 -8.14 -13.29 -18.75
CA TRP A 151 -7.91 -14.29 -19.79
C TRP A 151 -8.56 -13.87 -21.12
N TYR A 152 -7.74 -13.79 -22.16
CA TYR A 152 -8.12 -13.31 -23.48
C TYR A 152 -9.39 -13.97 -24.03
N THR A 153 -10.37 -13.14 -24.38
CA THR A 153 -11.31 -13.44 -25.46
C THR A 153 -10.51 -13.50 -26.76
N GLN A 154 -10.01 -14.67 -27.15
CA GLN A 154 -9.68 -14.88 -28.55
C GLN A 154 -10.97 -14.66 -29.34
N LYS A 155 -11.06 -13.51 -30.03
CA LYS A 155 -12.04 -13.31 -31.10
C LYS A 155 -11.84 -14.46 -32.08
N SER A 156 -12.84 -15.34 -32.21
CA SER A 156 -12.90 -16.29 -33.30
C SER A 156 -12.96 -15.50 -34.61
N ASN A 157 -11.93 -15.64 -35.45
CA ASN A 157 -12.08 -15.46 -36.88
C ASN A 157 -12.59 -16.78 -37.48
#